data_AF-A0A7J6G6K3-F1
#
_entry.id   AF-A0A7J6G6K3-F1
#
_cell.length_a   1.000
_cell.length_b   1.000
_cell.length_c   1.000
_cell.angle_alpha   90.00
_cell.angle_beta   90.00
_cell.angle_gamma   90.00
#
_symmetry.space_group_name_H-M   'P 1'
#
loop_
_entity.id
_entity.type
_entity.pdbx_description
1 polymer ?
#
loop_
_entity_poly.entity_id
_entity_poly.type
_entity_poly.pdbx_seq_one_letter_code
_entity_poly.pdbx_strand_id
1 'polypeptide(L)' 'MRIFATTPAEYRKVILATNIAKTSVTIPGIKYVIDPGLVKARSYDPKQGLESLTVVPISKAQALQR' A
#
# COMPACT_ATOMS: atom_id res chain seq x y z
N MET A 1 -5.94 14.99 6.41
CA MET A 1 -4.79 15.21 7.33
C MET A 1 -4.83 14.38 8.64
N ARG A 2 -5.87 13.58 8.95
CA ARG A 2 -5.95 12.80 10.22
C ARG A 2 -4.78 11.82 10.45
N ILE A 3 -4.17 11.29 9.39
CA ILE A 3 -3.03 10.35 9.51
C ILE A 3 -1.79 10.95 10.20
N PHE A 4 -1.63 12.27 10.12
CA PHE A 4 -0.52 13.01 10.72
C PHE A 4 -0.82 13.48 12.15
N ALA A 5 -2.06 13.34 12.62
CA ALA A 5 -2.40 13.71 14.00
C ALA A 5 -1.70 12.78 14.99
N THR A 6 -1.34 13.30 16.16
CA THR A 6 -0.77 12.52 17.25
C THR A 6 -1.82 11.55 17.79
N THR A 7 -1.40 10.32 18.07
CA THR A 7 -2.27 9.34 18.72
C THR A 7 -2.36 9.65 20.22
N PRO A 8 -3.56 9.60 20.83
CA PRO A 8 -3.70 9.72 22.28
C PRO A 8 -2.83 8.70 23.04
N ALA A 9 -2.44 9.05 24.26
CA ALA A 9 -1.70 8.13 25.15
C ALA A 9 -2.47 6.82 25.34
N GLU A 10 -1.75 5.71 25.49
CA GLU A 10 -2.29 4.34 25.64
C GLU A 10 -2.95 3.72 24.39
N TYR A 11 -3.06 4.45 23.27
CA TYR A 11 -3.57 3.91 22.01
C TYR A 11 -2.45 3.67 20.98
N ARG A 12 -2.64 2.66 20.13
CA ARG A 12 -1.76 2.37 18.99
C ARG A 12 -2.33 2.97 17.70
N LYS A 13 -1.48 3.67 16.95
CA LYS A 13 -1.84 4.10 15.58
C LYS A 13 -1.89 2.89 14.65
N VAL A 14 -3.02 2.67 14.00
CA VAL A 14 -3.17 1.69 12.92
C VAL A 14 -3.62 2.42 11.67
N ILE A 15 -2.92 2.21 10.57
CA ILE A 15 -3.21 2.84 9.28
C ILE A 15 -3.42 1.73 8.27
N LEU A 16 -4.63 1.66 7.71
CA LEU A 16 -4.93 0.81 6.57
C LEU A 16 -4.67 1.62 5.31
N ALA A 17 -3.68 1.18 4.53
CA ALA A 17 -3.26 1.87 3.32
C ALA A 17 -3.19 0.90 2.14
N THR A 18 -3.38 1.44 0.95
CA THR A 18 -3.00 0.78 -0.30
C THR A 18 -1.52 1.04 -0.59
N ASN A 19 -1.05 0.61 -1.75
CA ASN A 19 0.29 0.89 -2.25
C ASN A 19 0.64 2.40 -2.37
N ILE A 20 -0.28 3.33 -2.10
CA ILE A 20 0.00 4.78 -1.99
C ILE A 20 1.00 5.09 -0.86
N ALA A 21 0.94 4.36 0.25
CA ALA A 21 1.86 4.58 1.38
C ALA A 21 3.32 4.27 1.04
N LYS A 22 3.57 3.54 -0.05
CA LYS A 22 4.90 3.10 -0.49
C LYS A 22 5.79 4.26 -0.97
N THR A 23 5.21 5.24 -1.65
CA THR A 23 6.00 6.23 -2.40
C THR A 23 5.61 7.67 -2.12
N SER A 24 4.43 7.92 -1.56
CA SER A 24 3.84 9.26 -1.63
C SER A 24 3.75 9.96 -0.27
N VAL A 25 3.91 9.25 0.85
CA VAL A 25 3.71 9.85 2.19
C VAL A 25 4.57 9.18 3.26
N THR A 26 5.42 9.97 3.92
CA THR A 26 6.10 9.56 5.15
C THR A 26 5.22 9.90 6.36
N ILE A 27 4.86 8.89 7.15
CA ILE A 27 4.07 9.07 8.37
C ILE A 27 4.98 8.85 9.58
N PRO A 28 5.19 9.85 10.44
CA PRO A 28 6.07 9.71 11.59
C PRO A 28 5.51 8.71 12.61
N GLY A 29 6.42 7.99 13.29
CA GLY A 29 6.07 7.05 14.36
C GLY A 29 5.61 5.67 13.90
N ILE A 30 5.76 5.33 12.62
CA ILE A 30 5.53 3.96 12.13
C ILE A 30 6.76 3.11 12.42
N LYS A 31 6.58 2.05 13.21
CA LYS A 31 7.64 1.09 13.59
C LYS A 31 7.50 -0.27 12.89
N TYR A 32 6.27 -0.61 12.48
CA TYR A 32 5.96 -1.91 11.90
C TYR A 32 5.12 -1.72 10.64
N VAL A 33 5.42 -2.51 9.63
CA VAL A 33 4.64 -2.62 8.39
C VAL A 33 4.22 -4.07 8.24
N ILE A 34 2.93 -4.29 7.94
CA ILE A 34 2.38 -5.60 7.61
C ILE A 34 1.98 -5.53 6.15
N ASP A 35 2.70 -6.27 5.30
CA ASP A 35 2.44 -6.34 3.87
C ASP A 35 1.91 -7.73 3.48
N PRO A 36 0.68 -7.84 2.94
CA PRO A 36 0.15 -9.11 2.45
C PRO A 36 0.82 -9.58 1.14
N GLY A 37 1.69 -8.79 0.52
CA GLY A 37 2.43 -9.18 -0.68
C GLY A 37 1.61 -9.13 -1.98
N LEU A 38 0.47 -8.42 -1.97
CA LEU A 38 -0.45 -8.31 -3.11
C LEU A 38 -0.63 -6.85 -3.56
N VAL A 39 -1.02 -6.68 -4.82
CA VAL A 39 -1.41 -5.39 -5.40
C VAL A 39 -2.52 -5.57 -6.43
N LYS A 40 -3.39 -4.58 -6.57
CA LYS A 40 -4.27 -4.46 -7.74
C LYS A 40 -3.49 -3.78 -8.86
N ALA A 41 -3.09 -4.55 -9.87
CA ALA A 41 -2.38 -4.06 -11.04
C ALA A 41 -3.33 -4.03 -12.24
N ARG A 42 -3.15 -3.01 -13.10
CA ARG A 42 -3.85 -2.98 -14.39
C ARG A 42 -3.18 -3.96 -15.34
N SER A 43 -3.99 -4.73 -16.04
CA SER A 43 -3.57 -5.67 -17.08
C SER A 43 -4.39 -5.44 -18.33
N TYR A 44 -3.72 -5.35 -19.47
CA TYR A 44 -4.36 -5.10 -20.76
C TYR A 44 -4.26 -6.35 -21.64
N ASP A 45 -5.39 -6.83 -22.15
CA ASP A 45 -5.46 -7.89 -23.14
C ASP A 45 -5.57 -7.26 -24.55
N PRO A 46 -4.48 -7.27 -25.35
CA PRO A 46 -4.51 -6.67 -26.69
C PRO A 46 -5.37 -7.44 -27.69
N LYS A 47 -5.68 -8.72 -27.44
CA LYS A 47 -6.52 -9.52 -28.35
C LYS A 47 -8.00 -9.18 -28.18
N GLN A 48 -8.40 -8.85 -26.96
CA GLN A 48 -9.78 -8.47 -26.63
C GLN A 48 -9.99 -6.95 -26.59
N GLY A 49 -8.91 -6.16 -26.59
CA GLY A 49 -8.98 -4.70 -26.48
C GLY A 49 -9.48 -4.23 -25.11
N LEU A 50 -9.28 -5.02 -24.06
CA LEU A 50 -9.86 -4.79 -22.74
C LEU A 50 -8.80 -4.53 -21.68
N GLU A 51 -9.04 -3.54 -20.81
CA GLU A 51 -8.26 -3.29 -19.60
C GLU A 51 -8.99 -3.88 -18.38
N SER A 52 -8.24 -4.54 -17.50
CA SER A 52 -8.76 -5.14 -16.27
C SER A 52 -7.90 -4.76 -15.08
N LEU A 53 -8.48 -4.82 -13.88
CA LEU A 53 -7.78 -4.58 -12.62
C LEU A 53 -7.75 -5.87 -11.81
N THR A 54 -6.60 -6.54 -11.79
CA THR A 54 -6.44 -7.87 -11.18
C THR A 54 -5.55 -7.82 -9.95
N VAL A 55 -5.85 -8.65 -8.96
CA VAL A 55 -4.97 -8.83 -7.79
C VAL A 55 -3.83 -9.77 -8.18
N VAL A 56 -2.59 -9.32 -8.00
CA VAL A 56 -1.39 -10.06 -8.34
C VAL A 56 -0.35 -9.98 -7.22
N PRO A 57 0.57 -10.95 -7.11
CA PRO A 57 1.73 -10.84 -6.22
C PRO A 57 2.59 -9.63 -6.56
N ILE A 58 3.16 -8.99 -5.54
CA ILE A 58 4.12 -7.90 -5.73
C ILE A 58 5.51 -8.44 -6.10
N SER A 59 6.30 -7.63 -6.78
CA SER A 59 7.72 -7.95 -7.00
C SER A 59 8.55 -7.79 -5.73
N LYS A 60 9.73 -8.43 -5.69
CA LYS A 60 10.70 -8.26 -4.58
C LYS A 60 11.10 -6.80 -4.37
N ALA A 61 11.28 -6.04 -5.45
CA ALA A 61 11.59 -4.62 -5.38
C ALA A 61 10.43 -3.79 -4.78
N GLN A 62 9.18 -4.20 -5.04
CA GLN A 62 8.03 -3.56 -4.40
C GLN A 62 7.92 -3.89 -2.92
N ALA A 63 8.27 -5.11 -2.51
CA ALA A 63 8.31 -5.51 -1.10
C ALA A 63 9.39 -4.75 -0.32
N LEU A 64 10.59 -4.56 -0.89
CA LEU A 64 11.69 -3.82 -0.23
C LEU A 64 11.35 -2.36 0.08
N GLN A 65 10.48 -1.75 -0.72
CA GLN A 65 10.07 -0.36 -0.58
C GLN A 65 8.82 -0.18 0.32
N ARG A 66 8.29 -1.26 0.90
CA ARG A 66 7.14 -1.23 1.83
C ARG A 66 7.64 -1.45 3.25
#